data_AF-A0A060C0Q5-F1
#
_entry.id   AF-A0A060C0Q5-F1
#
_cell.length_a   1.000
_cell.length_b   1.000
_cell.length_c   1.000
_cell.angle_alpha   90.00
_cell.angle_beta   90.00
_cell.angle_gamma   90.00
#
_symmetry.space_group_name_H-M   'P 1'
#
loop_
_entity.id
_entity.type
_entity.pdbx_description
1 polymer ?
#
loop_
_entity_poly.entity_id
_entity_poly.type
_entity_poly.pdbx_seq_one_letter_code
_entity_poly.pdbx_strand_id
1 'polypeptide(L)'
;GLVAMFQSAMQTAAAEMFNVPVEKVFVDFVGINHLVWGRKIVVDGCDVTPEMIDKLCAETTARLKNIPEVSMNPKFIKSLGMFTVDYLKYYYLTAEMLEECKKSAKAEG
;
A
#
# COMPACT_ATOMS: atom_id res chain seq x y z
N GLY A 1 8.49 -12.09 -13.22
CA GLY A 1 7.09 -12.59 -13.12
C GLY A 1 6.24 -11.56 -12.39
N LEU A 2 4.91 -11.60 -12.55
CA LEU A 2 3.99 -10.56 -12.03
C LEU A 2 4.13 -10.27 -10.52
N VAL A 3 4.47 -11.27 -9.70
CA VAL A 3 4.71 -11.08 -8.25
C VAL A 3 5.94 -10.20 -7.98
N ALA A 4 7.01 -10.35 -8.77
CA ALA A 4 8.23 -9.54 -8.63
C ALA A 4 7.97 -8.06 -8.98
N MET A 5 6.98 -7.75 -9.82
CA MET A 5 6.60 -6.37 -10.12
C MET A 5 6.05 -5.66 -8.87
N PHE A 6 5.23 -6.32 -8.07
CA PHE A 6 4.71 -5.75 -6.81
C PHE A 6 5.81 -5.58 -5.77
N GLN A 7 6.77 -6.51 -5.72
CA GLN A 7 7.94 -6.35 -4.88
C GLN A 7 8.75 -5.11 -5.29
N SER A 8 9.03 -4.94 -6.58
CA SER A 8 9.74 -3.76 -7.07
C SER A 8 8.97 -2.46 -6.79
N ALA A 9 7.64 -2.45 -6.96
CA ALA A 9 6.82 -1.30 -6.62
C ALA A 9 6.89 -0.95 -5.12
N MET A 10 6.87 -1.96 -4.24
CA MET A 10 7.06 -1.75 -2.79
C MET A 10 8.46 -1.22 -2.47
N GLN A 11 9.50 -1.70 -3.15
CA GLN A 11 10.86 -1.19 -3.00
C GLN A 11 10.96 0.28 -3.42
N THR A 12 10.38 0.65 -4.57
CA THR A 12 10.35 2.04 -5.04
C THR A 12 9.59 2.94 -4.07
N ALA A 13 8.41 2.52 -3.60
CA ALA A 13 7.64 3.31 -2.63
C ALA A 13 8.42 3.54 -1.33
N ALA A 14 9.10 2.52 -0.80
CA ALA A 14 9.95 2.67 0.37
C ALA A 14 11.16 3.58 0.10
N ALA A 15 11.81 3.44 -1.06
CA ALA A 15 12.93 4.30 -1.46
C ALA A 15 12.52 5.78 -1.48
N GLU A 16 11.35 6.10 -2.03
CA GLU A 16 10.79 7.44 -2.05
C GLU A 16 10.44 7.94 -0.63
N MET A 17 9.74 7.13 0.16
CA MET A 17 9.31 7.48 1.51
C MET A 17 10.46 7.71 2.50
N PHE A 18 11.60 7.04 2.27
CA PHE A 18 12.81 7.20 3.08
C PHE A 18 13.89 8.06 2.40
N ASN A 19 13.65 8.54 1.18
CA ASN A 19 14.57 9.36 0.40
C ASN A 19 15.96 8.71 0.26
N VAL A 20 15.98 7.44 -0.18
CA VAL A 20 17.19 6.64 -0.39
C VAL A 20 17.18 6.02 -1.80
N PRO A 21 18.34 5.60 -2.33
CA PRO A 21 18.39 4.80 -3.55
C PRO A 21 17.66 3.45 -3.37
N VAL A 22 17.01 2.95 -4.43
CA VAL A 22 16.23 1.69 -4.41
C VAL A 22 17.11 0.51 -4.01
N GLU A 23 18.40 0.54 -4.36
CA GLU A 23 19.37 -0.52 -4.06
C GLU A 23 19.65 -0.65 -2.55
N LYS A 24 19.30 0.37 -1.75
CA LYS A 24 19.38 0.34 -0.29
C LYS A 24 18.17 -0.31 0.36
N VAL A 25 17.14 -0.63 -0.42
CA VAL A 25 15.85 -1.14 0.07
C VAL A 25 15.71 -2.62 -0.21
N PHE A 26 15.51 -3.38 0.85
CA PHE A 26 15.08 -4.77 0.78
C PHE A 26 13.65 -4.89 1.29
N VAL A 27 12.81 -5.59 0.52
CA VAL A 27 11.42 -5.89 0.90
C VAL A 27 11.24 -7.39 0.92
N ASP A 28 10.86 -7.90 2.09
CA ASP A 28 10.31 -9.22 2.26
C ASP A 28 8.77 -9.12 2.25
N PHE A 29 8.16 -9.92 1.39
CA PHE A 29 6.74 -9.84 1.09
C PHE A 29 6.12 -11.23 1.07
N VAL A 30 4.81 -11.29 1.26
CA VAL A 30 4.05 -12.54 1.30
C VAL A 30 2.77 -12.39 0.50
N GLY A 31 2.37 -13.46 -0.19
CA GLY A 31 1.09 -13.53 -0.89
C GLY A 31 1.20 -14.07 -2.32
N ILE A 32 0.18 -13.76 -3.11
CA ILE A 32 0.07 -14.13 -4.53
C ILE A 32 -0.11 -12.86 -5.37
N ASN A 33 -0.17 -13.01 -6.70
CA ASN A 33 -0.41 -11.88 -7.58
C ASN A 33 -1.72 -11.15 -7.18
N HIS A 34 -1.65 -9.81 -7.03
CA HIS A 34 -2.73 -8.90 -6.62
C HIS A 34 -3.29 -9.11 -5.19
N LEU A 35 -2.70 -10.01 -4.42
CA LEU A 35 -3.05 -10.26 -3.02
C LEU A 35 -1.76 -10.45 -2.24
N VAL A 36 -1.07 -9.34 -1.97
CA VAL A 36 0.29 -9.32 -1.46
C VAL A 36 0.47 -8.24 -0.39
N TRP A 37 1.31 -8.52 0.60
CA TRP A 37 1.68 -7.62 1.69
C TRP A 37 3.19 -7.51 1.83
N GLY A 38 3.70 -6.32 2.16
CA GLY A 38 5.08 -6.15 2.61
C GLY A 38 5.18 -6.53 4.09
N ARG A 39 5.79 -7.68 4.37
CA ARG A 39 5.93 -8.23 5.73
C ARG A 39 7.05 -7.55 6.49
N LYS A 40 8.16 -7.22 5.82
CA LYS A 40 9.30 -6.54 6.39
C LYS A 40 9.99 -5.66 5.36
N ILE A 41 10.36 -4.46 5.76
CA ILE A 41 11.04 -3.47 4.92
C ILE A 41 12.32 -3.06 5.63
N VAL A 42 13.43 -3.22 4.93
CA VAL A 42 14.78 -2.94 5.44
C VAL A 42 15.41 -1.87 4.57
N VAL A 43 15.91 -0.81 5.19
CA VAL A 43 16.65 0.27 4.54
C VAL A 43 18.03 0.35 5.16
N ASP A 44 19.08 0.24 4.33
CA ASP A 44 20.49 0.27 4.80
C ASP A 44 20.78 -0.73 5.94
N GLY A 45 20.11 -1.89 5.91
CA GLY A 45 20.27 -2.94 6.92
C GLY A 45 19.40 -2.77 8.19
N CYS A 46 18.68 -1.66 8.32
CA CYS A 46 17.77 -1.39 9.44
C CYS A 46 16.34 -1.76 9.10
N ASP A 47 15.66 -2.50 9.98
CA ASP A 47 14.22 -2.77 9.85
C ASP A 47 13.43 -1.49 10.13
N VAL A 48 12.77 -0.97 9.11
CA VAL A 48 11.97 0.27 9.16
C VAL A 48 10.49 0.00 8.94
N THR A 49 10.05 -1.24 9.16
CA THR A 49 8.66 -1.66 8.90
C THR A 49 7.65 -0.82 9.69
N PRO A 50 7.82 -0.56 11.01
CA PRO A 50 6.90 0.29 11.76
C PRO A 50 6.83 1.73 11.21
N GLU A 51 7.98 2.32 10.88
CA GLU A 51 8.07 3.68 10.34
C GLU A 51 7.42 3.78 8.95
N MET A 52 7.58 2.74 8.12
CA MET A 52 6.91 2.68 6.82
C MET A 52 5.38 2.65 6.99
N ILE A 53 4.87 1.84 7.93
CA ILE A 53 3.43 1.76 8.22
C ILE A 53 2.91 3.12 8.71
N ASP A 54 3.66 3.81 9.56
CA ASP A 54 3.31 5.14 10.03
C ASP A 54 3.28 6.17 8.89
N LYS A 55 4.26 6.14 7.99
CA LYS A 55 4.29 6.99 6.78
C LYS A 55 3.10 6.71 5.85
N LEU A 56 2.80 5.44 5.59
CA LEU A 56 1.64 5.01 4.81
C LEU A 56 0.32 5.52 5.42
N CYS A 57 0.18 5.42 6.74
CA CYS A 57 -0.99 5.92 7.47
C CYS A 57 -1.13 7.44 7.36
N ALA A 58 -0.01 8.17 7.46
CA ALA A 58 0.01 9.63 7.33
C ALA A 58 -0.38 10.06 5.92
N GLU A 59 0.16 9.41 4.89
CA GLU A 59 -0.20 9.66 3.50
C GLU A 59 -1.68 9.37 3.22
N THR A 60 -2.18 8.23 3.70
CA THR A 60 -3.60 7.86 3.60
C THR A 60 -4.50 8.92 4.22
N THR A 61 -4.12 9.42 5.40
CA THR A 61 -4.86 10.49 6.09
C THR A 61 -4.81 11.80 5.31
N ALA A 62 -3.69 12.13 4.68
CA ALA A 62 -3.54 13.32 3.85
C ALA A 62 -4.41 13.24 2.58
N ARG A 63 -4.44 12.09 1.89
CA ARG A 63 -5.28 11.86 0.71
C ARG A 63 -6.77 12.05 1.02
N LEU A 64 -7.24 11.47 2.13
CA LEU A 64 -8.62 11.60 2.61
C LEU A 64 -9.06 13.05 2.88
N LYS A 65 -8.13 13.97 3.17
CA LYS A 65 -8.45 15.40 3.36
C LYS A 65 -8.68 16.14 2.04
N ASN A 66 -8.09 15.65 0.95
CA ASN A 66 -7.99 16.39 -0.30
C ASN A 66 -8.83 15.78 -1.43
N ILE A 67 -9.12 14.48 -1.38
CA ILE A 67 -9.83 13.75 -2.44
C ILE A 67 -10.81 12.76 -1.78
N PRO A 68 -12.07 12.65 -2.25
CA PRO A 68 -12.98 11.58 -1.84
C PRO A 68 -12.54 10.25 -2.47
N GLU A 69 -11.43 9.69 -1.99
CA GLU A 69 -10.89 8.40 -2.42
C GLU A 69 -11.24 7.31 -1.38
N VAL A 70 -11.69 6.14 -1.83
CA VAL A 70 -11.85 4.96 -0.97
C VAL A 70 -10.47 4.52 -0.46
N SER A 71 -10.27 4.64 0.85
CA SER A 71 -8.99 4.36 1.51
C SER A 71 -9.16 3.47 2.74
N MET A 72 -8.17 2.61 2.99
CA MET A 72 -8.16 1.77 4.19
C MET A 72 -7.97 2.63 5.43
N ASN A 73 -8.67 2.28 6.52
CA ASN A 73 -8.56 3.01 7.77
C ASN A 73 -7.11 2.92 8.32
N PRO A 74 -6.44 4.04 8.64
CA PRO A 74 -5.08 4.02 9.20
C PRO A 74 -4.94 3.15 10.45
N LYS A 75 -5.97 3.09 11.32
CA LYS A 75 -5.95 2.21 12.51
C LYS A 75 -5.93 0.73 12.11
N PHE A 76 -6.65 0.36 11.05
CA PHE A 76 -6.63 -1.00 10.51
C PHE A 76 -5.24 -1.35 9.97
N ILE A 77 -4.64 -0.47 9.16
CA ILE A 77 -3.29 -0.67 8.60
C ILE A 77 -2.27 -0.86 9.73
N LYS A 78 -2.30 -0.01 10.77
CA LYS A 78 -1.43 -0.18 11.96
C LYS A 78 -1.63 -1.51 12.66
N SER A 79 -2.89 -1.93 12.86
CA SER A 79 -3.19 -3.21 13.52
C SER A 79 -2.76 -4.43 12.71
N LEU A 80 -2.75 -4.32 11.38
CA LEU A 80 -2.30 -5.39 10.49
C LEU A 80 -0.77 -5.59 10.57
N GLY A 81 -0.01 -4.53 10.87
CA GLY A 81 1.44 -4.62 11.05
C GLY A 81 2.22 -4.92 9.77
N MET A 82 1.61 -4.72 8.60
CA MET A 82 2.23 -4.96 7.29
C MET A 82 1.95 -3.80 6.33
N PHE A 83 2.86 -3.58 5.39
CA PHE A 83 2.65 -2.64 4.31
C PHE A 83 1.62 -3.19 3.32
N THR A 84 0.62 -2.38 2.96
CA THR A 84 -0.50 -2.79 2.11
C THR A 84 -0.44 -2.13 0.74
N VAL A 85 -0.74 -2.89 -0.31
CA VAL A 85 -0.96 -2.35 -1.68
C VAL A 85 -2.43 -2.01 -1.91
N ASP A 86 -2.72 -1.08 -2.83
CA ASP A 86 -4.08 -0.61 -3.09
C ASP A 86 -5.05 -1.71 -3.57
N TYR A 87 -4.56 -2.76 -4.22
CA TYR A 87 -5.40 -3.90 -4.62
C TYR A 87 -6.10 -4.60 -3.44
N LEU A 88 -5.56 -4.48 -2.23
CA LEU A 88 -6.18 -5.03 -1.03
C LEU A 88 -7.51 -4.33 -0.69
N LYS A 89 -7.78 -3.13 -1.23
CA LYS A 89 -9.07 -2.45 -1.08
C LYS A 89 -10.23 -3.30 -1.63
N TYR A 90 -10.03 -4.07 -2.70
CA TYR A 90 -11.08 -4.94 -3.23
C TYR A 90 -11.45 -6.10 -2.29
N TYR A 91 -10.55 -6.47 -1.39
CA TYR A 91 -10.74 -7.55 -0.41
C TYR A 91 -11.23 -7.04 0.95
N TYR A 92 -10.71 -5.90 1.41
CA TYR A 92 -11.07 -5.35 2.72
C TYR A 92 -12.20 -4.33 2.67
N LEU A 93 -12.45 -3.69 1.53
CA LEU A 93 -13.45 -2.64 1.31
C LEU A 93 -14.34 -2.97 0.10
N THR A 94 -14.73 -4.25 -0.02
CA THR A 94 -15.42 -4.78 -1.22
C THR A 94 -16.70 -4.01 -1.54
N ALA A 95 -17.49 -3.62 -0.54
CA ALA A 95 -18.74 -2.90 -0.75
C ALA A 95 -18.49 -1.49 -1.30
N GLU A 96 -17.53 -0.77 -0.72
CA GLU A 96 -17.14 0.58 -1.13
C GLU A 96 -16.56 0.58 -2.55
N MET A 97 -15.67 -0.38 -2.85
CA MET A 97 -15.10 -0.53 -4.18
C MET A 97 -16.17 -0.88 -5.23
N LEU A 98 -17.16 -1.71 -4.88
CA LEU A 98 -18.27 -2.02 -5.79
C LEU A 98 -19.10 -0.78 -6.11
N GLU A 99 -19.42 0.03 -5.12
CA GLU A 99 -20.16 1.29 -5.35
C GLU A 99 -19.36 2.26 -6.21
N GLU A 100 -18.04 2.33 -6.02
CA GLU A 100 -17.18 3.16 -6.86
C GLU A 100 -17.17 2.65 -8.31
N CYS A 101 -17.00 1.35 -8.54
CA CYS A 101 -17.09 0.77 -9.88
C CYS A 101 -18.44 1.07 -10.57
N LYS A 102 -19.55 1.01 -9.83
CA LYS A 102 -20.89 1.37 -10.36
C LYS A 102 -20.99 2.84 -10.72
N LYS A 103 -20.36 3.74 -9.96
CA LYS A 103 -20.33 5.18 -10.29
C LYS A 103 -19.50 5.43 -11.54
N SER A 104 -18.28 4.88 -11.63
CA SER A 104 -17.41 5.01 -12.79
C SER A 104 -18.09 4.51 -14.07
N ALA A 105 -18.71 3.33 -14.01
CA ALA A 105 -19.44 2.76 -15.15
C ALA A 105 -20.61 3.62 -15.65
N LYS A 106 -21.21 4.45 -14.79
CA LYS A 106 -22.29 5.39 -15.16
C LYS A 106 -21.75 6.72 -15.71
N ALA A 107 -20.54 7.11 -15.33
CA ALA A 107 -19.92 8.37 -15.76
C ALA A 107 -19.20 8.26 -17.10
N GLU A 108 -18.80 7.05 -17.49
CA GLU A 108 -18.11 6.74 -18.76
C GLU A 108 -19.07 6.28 -19.88
N GLY A 109 -20.39 6.35 -19.65
CA GLY A 109 -21.44 5.97 -20.60
C GLY A 109 -22.03 7.16 -21.36
#